data_AF-A0A523Q3H7-F1
#
_entry.id   AF-A0A523Q3H7-F1
#
_cell.length_a   1.000
_cell.length_b   1.000
_cell.length_c   1.000
_cell.angle_alpha   90.00
_cell.angle_beta   90.00
_cell.angle_gamma   90.00
#
_symmetry.space_group_name_H-M   'P 1'
#
loop_
_entity.id
_entity.type
_entity.pdbx_description
1 polymer ?
#
loop_
_entity_poly.entity_id
_entity_poly.type
_entity_poly.pdbx_seq_one_letter_code
_entity_poly.pdbx_strand_id
1 'polypeptide(L)'
;MMNKKRAFAALALLVPLVTWATQPPLASPEQIHACLNRQDELREQRADVMRRIDAHEQSQEQLRGLMAAHDQARQRLDASDAQALRDQNLRVQQLNAEVQSLNQRGAQLRQEQAGYNQFATATNQRCGTLRYKMQDYVRVMNERAAQGKAE
;
A
#
# COMPACT_ATOMS: atom_id res chain seq x y z
N MET A 1 -74.94 -13.17 -38.03
CA MET A 1 -73.78 -12.75 -38.85
C MET A 1 -72.58 -12.51 -37.94
N MET A 2 -71.43 -13.09 -38.34
CA MET A 2 -70.04 -12.74 -37.99
C MET A 2 -69.47 -13.17 -36.62
N ASN A 3 -69.03 -14.43 -36.63
CA ASN A 3 -67.86 -15.04 -36.00
C ASN A 3 -66.77 -14.10 -35.44
N LYS A 4 -66.39 -14.30 -34.17
CA LYS A 4 -65.09 -13.91 -33.62
C LYS A 4 -64.26 -15.17 -33.33
N LYS A 5 -63.30 -15.45 -34.22
CA LYS A 5 -62.29 -16.50 -34.04
C LYS A 5 -61.32 -16.10 -32.92
N ARG A 6 -61.15 -16.96 -31.93
CA ARG A 6 -60.11 -16.83 -30.90
C ARG A 6 -58.78 -17.34 -31.48
N ALA A 7 -57.79 -16.46 -31.56
CA ALA A 7 -56.42 -16.83 -31.87
C ALA A 7 -55.75 -17.34 -30.59
N PHE A 8 -55.33 -18.61 -30.60
CA PHE A 8 -54.45 -19.16 -29.58
C PHE A 8 -53.02 -18.69 -29.87
N ALA A 9 -52.48 -17.83 -29.02
CA ALA A 9 -51.06 -17.48 -29.03
C ALA A 9 -50.29 -18.64 -28.38
N ALA A 10 -49.45 -19.33 -29.17
CA ALA A 10 -48.52 -20.33 -28.67
C ALA A 10 -47.43 -19.62 -27.86
N LEU A 11 -47.42 -19.83 -26.55
CA LEU A 11 -46.32 -19.46 -25.67
C LEU A 11 -45.13 -20.40 -25.99
N ALA A 12 -44.14 -19.88 -26.70
CA ALA A 12 -42.87 -20.57 -26.88
C ALA A 12 -42.15 -20.62 -25.51
N LEU A 13 -42.00 -21.82 -24.97
CA LEU A 13 -41.18 -22.10 -23.80
C LEU A 13 -39.72 -21.76 -24.11
N LEU A 14 -39.27 -20.59 -23.64
CA LEU A 14 -37.86 -20.23 -23.53
C LEU A 14 -37.23 -21.13 -22.45
N VAL A 15 -36.57 -22.21 -22.87
CA VAL A 15 -35.68 -22.99 -22.01
C VAL A 15 -34.40 -22.17 -21.82
N PRO A 16 -34.08 -21.72 -20.60
CA PRO A 16 -32.80 -21.05 -20.36
C PRO A 16 -31.67 -22.06 -20.59
N LEU A 17 -30.81 -21.76 -21.57
CA LEU A 17 -29.53 -22.44 -21.75
C LEU A 17 -28.70 -22.22 -20.48
N VAL A 18 -28.62 -23.25 -19.65
CA VAL A 18 -27.68 -23.29 -18.51
C VAL A 18 -26.28 -23.28 -19.10
N THR A 19 -25.60 -22.13 -19.02
CA THR A 19 -24.18 -22.03 -19.30
C THR A 19 -23.41 -22.76 -18.20
N TRP A 20 -22.80 -23.89 -18.56
CA TRP A 20 -21.92 -24.64 -17.67
C TRP A 20 -20.71 -23.73 -17.39
N ALA A 21 -20.61 -23.22 -16.17
CA ALA A 21 -19.45 -22.44 -15.73
C ALA A 21 -18.21 -23.33 -15.83
N THR A 22 -17.36 -23.08 -16.82
CA THR A 22 -16.04 -23.69 -16.90
C THR A 22 -15.27 -23.26 -15.65
N GLN A 23 -14.85 -24.24 -14.85
CA GLN A 23 -14.03 -23.94 -13.68
C GLN A 23 -12.75 -23.24 -14.15
N PRO A 24 -12.29 -22.18 -13.46
CA PRO A 24 -11.06 -21.50 -13.84
C PRO A 24 -9.89 -22.49 -13.83
N PRO A 25 -8.96 -22.38 -14.79
CA PRO A 25 -7.84 -23.31 -14.89
C PRO A 25 -6.99 -23.28 -13.61
N LEU A 26 -6.44 -24.45 -13.25
CA LEU A 26 -5.47 -24.53 -12.17
C LEU A 26 -4.20 -23.76 -12.55
N ALA A 27 -3.61 -23.11 -11.56
CA ALA A 27 -2.39 -22.36 -11.69
C ALA A 27 -1.23 -23.26 -12.12
N SER A 28 -0.40 -22.74 -13.03
CA SER A 28 0.85 -23.38 -13.37
C SER A 28 1.91 -23.16 -12.26
N PRO A 29 2.92 -24.04 -12.18
CA PRO A 29 4.08 -23.86 -11.30
C PRO A 29 4.76 -22.49 -11.45
N GLU A 30 4.85 -21.96 -12.66
CA GLU A 30 5.40 -20.63 -12.93
C GLU A 30 4.53 -19.52 -12.33
N GLN A 31 3.20 -19.67 -12.38
CA GLN A 31 2.27 -18.72 -11.75
C GLN A 31 2.37 -18.77 -10.22
N ILE A 32 2.57 -19.95 -9.64
CA ILE A 32 2.81 -20.11 -8.19
C ILE A 32 4.12 -19.40 -7.80
N HIS A 33 5.22 -19.66 -8.53
CA HIS A 33 6.52 -18.99 -8.33
C HIS A 33 6.40 -17.47 -8.39
N ALA A 34 5.78 -16.95 -9.45
CA ALA A 34 5.59 -15.52 -9.62
C ALA A 34 4.82 -14.90 -8.45
N CYS A 35 3.78 -15.58 -7.95
CA CYS A 35 3.01 -15.11 -6.81
C CYS A 35 3.77 -15.16 -5.48
N LEU A 36 4.61 -16.17 -5.26
CA LEU A 36 5.46 -16.23 -4.07
C LEU A 36 6.54 -15.14 -4.09
N ASN A 37 7.22 -14.95 -5.23
CA ASN A 37 8.19 -13.85 -5.40
C ASN A 37 7.54 -12.49 -5.14
N ARG A 38 6.34 -12.26 -5.69
CA ARG A 38 5.59 -11.01 -5.48
C ARG A 38 5.23 -10.79 -4.01
N GLN A 39 4.95 -11.86 -3.27
CA GLN A 39 4.69 -11.76 -1.82
C GLN A 39 5.95 -11.40 -1.04
N ASP A 40 7.11 -11.93 -1.41
CA ASP A 40 8.37 -11.59 -0.75
C ASP A 40 8.76 -10.14 -1.02
N GLU A 41 8.67 -9.69 -2.28
CA GLU A 41 8.85 -8.28 -2.65
C GLU A 41 7.94 -7.35 -1.83
N LEU A 42 6.67 -7.73 -1.62
CA LEU A 42 5.74 -6.97 -0.80
C LEU A 42 6.15 -6.94 0.67
N ARG A 43 6.68 -8.03 1.23
CA ARG A 43 7.15 -8.05 2.62
C ARG A 43 8.34 -7.11 2.81
N GLU A 44 9.28 -7.12 1.88
CA GLU A 44 10.44 -6.23 1.89
C GLU A 44 10.02 -4.76 1.75
N GLN A 45 9.17 -4.46 0.77
CA GLN A 45 8.63 -3.11 0.58
C GLN A 45 7.86 -2.62 1.81
N ARG A 46 7.06 -3.49 2.44
CA ARG A 46 6.36 -3.14 3.69
C ARG A 46 7.34 -2.79 4.79
N ALA A 47 8.37 -3.60 4.99
CA ALA A 47 9.39 -3.35 6.00
C ALA A 47 10.10 -2.01 5.74
N ASP A 48 10.43 -1.71 4.49
CA ASP A 48 11.05 -0.43 4.14
C ASP A 48 10.15 0.78 4.41
N VAL A 49 8.88 0.74 3.96
CA VAL A 49 7.91 1.81 4.18
C VAL A 49 7.71 2.05 5.68
N MET A 50 7.58 0.99 6.48
CA MET A 50 7.43 1.12 7.94
C MET A 50 8.66 1.77 8.58
N ARG A 51 9.88 1.32 8.26
CA ARG A 51 11.11 1.94 8.79
C ARG A 51 11.18 3.44 8.49
N ARG A 52 10.74 3.84 7.30
CA ARG A 52 10.78 5.24 6.86
C ARG A 52 9.69 6.08 7.53
N ILE A 53 8.54 5.49 7.85
CA ILE A 53 7.51 6.11 8.69
C ILE A 53 8.05 6.32 10.11
N ASP A 54 8.63 5.28 10.72
CA ASP A 54 9.18 5.37 12.09
C ASP A 54 10.27 6.45 12.17
N ALA A 55 11.19 6.51 11.19
CA ALA A 55 12.21 7.54 11.11
C ALA A 55 11.61 8.96 10.95
N HIS A 56 10.53 9.09 10.19
CA HIS A 56 9.82 10.36 10.05
C HIS A 56 9.16 10.79 11.36
N GLU A 57 8.52 9.88 12.10
CA GLU A 57 7.92 10.15 13.41
C GLU A 57 8.97 10.58 14.44
N GLN A 58 10.12 9.89 14.48
CA GLN A 58 11.25 10.30 15.32
C GLN A 58 11.74 11.71 14.98
N SER A 59 11.80 12.05 13.70
CA SER A 59 12.21 13.38 13.25
C SER A 59 11.21 14.47 13.66
N GLN A 60 9.90 14.16 13.61
CA GLN A 60 8.87 15.07 14.10
C GLN A 60 8.99 15.29 15.61
N GLU A 61 9.26 14.24 16.38
CA GLU A 61 9.42 14.35 17.83
C GLU A 61 10.66 15.18 18.20
N GLN A 62 11.78 14.95 17.50
CA GLN A 62 12.97 15.78 17.66
C GLN A 62 12.66 17.25 17.37
N LEU A 63 11.95 17.55 16.28
CA LEU A 63 11.58 18.93 15.94
C LEU A 63 10.67 19.56 17.01
N ARG A 64 9.70 18.82 17.56
CA ARG A 64 8.88 19.31 18.69
C ARG A 64 9.74 19.66 19.90
N GLY A 65 10.73 18.83 20.23
CA GLY A 65 11.69 19.10 21.29
C GLY A 65 12.50 20.39 21.02
N LEU A 66 12.97 20.58 19.79
CA LEU A 66 13.70 21.79 19.40
C LEU A 66 12.83 23.05 19.47
N MET A 67 11.57 22.96 19.05
CA MET A 67 10.60 24.07 19.13
C MET A 67 10.31 24.43 20.59
N ALA A 68 10.09 23.44 21.46
CA ALA A 68 9.86 23.68 22.88
C ALA A 68 11.09 24.32 23.57
N ALA A 69 12.29 23.83 23.26
CA ALA A 69 13.53 24.42 23.77
C ALA A 69 13.72 25.88 23.29
N HIS A 70 13.38 26.15 22.04
CA HIS A 70 13.41 27.50 21.49
C HIS A 70 12.40 28.42 22.20
N ASP A 71 11.17 27.96 22.44
CA ASP A 71 10.17 28.73 23.20
C ASP A 71 10.62 29.05 24.62
N GLN A 72 11.25 28.10 25.32
CA GLN A 72 11.84 28.33 26.64
C GLN A 72 12.98 29.35 26.60
N ALA A 73 13.86 29.27 25.59
CA ALA A 73 14.94 30.23 25.42
C ALA A 73 14.40 31.65 25.17
N ARG A 74 13.33 31.76 24.38
CA ARG A 74 12.66 33.04 24.09
C ARG A 74 12.10 33.71 25.34
N GLN A 75 11.60 32.94 26.32
CA GLN A 75 11.09 33.50 27.58
C GLN A 75 12.17 34.16 28.45
N ARG A 76 13.45 33.82 28.22
CA ARG A 76 14.60 34.37 28.96
C ARG A 76 15.33 35.47 28.18
N LEU A 77 14.81 35.85 27.02
CA LEU A 77 15.45 36.78 26.11
C LEU A 77 15.33 38.21 26.63
N ASP A 78 16.46 38.92 26.67
CA ASP A 78 16.45 40.36 26.86
C ASP A 78 16.02 41.05 25.56
N ALA A 79 14.88 41.73 25.58
CA ALA A 79 14.34 42.43 24.41
C ALA A 79 15.15 43.67 24.01
N SER A 80 16.09 44.12 24.83
CA SER A 80 17.02 45.20 24.49
C SER A 80 18.26 44.69 23.74
N ASP A 81 18.53 43.39 23.77
CA ASP A 81 19.64 42.78 23.04
C ASP A 81 19.24 42.50 21.57
N ALA A 82 19.61 43.45 20.70
CA ALA A 82 19.36 43.36 19.28
C ALA A 82 20.05 42.17 18.59
N GLN A 83 21.19 41.68 19.12
CA GLN A 83 21.87 40.52 18.55
C GLN A 83 21.11 39.24 18.93
N ALA A 84 20.72 39.10 20.19
CA ALA A 84 19.95 37.96 20.65
C ALA A 84 18.59 37.85 19.93
N LEU A 85 17.92 38.97 19.65
CA LEU A 85 16.69 39.01 18.84
C LEU A 85 16.93 38.54 17.39
N ARG A 86 18.05 38.92 16.76
CA ARG A 86 18.40 38.45 15.42
C ARG A 86 18.62 36.95 15.40
N ASP A 87 19.37 36.42 16.35
CA ASP A 87 19.66 34.98 16.43
C ASP A 87 18.40 34.16 16.69
N GLN A 88 17.48 34.67 17.51
CA GLN A 88 16.15 34.07 17.70
C GLN A 88 15.34 34.03 16.40
N ASN A 89 15.30 35.12 15.64
CA ASN A 89 14.59 35.16 14.36
C ASN A 89 15.19 34.20 13.33
N LEU A 90 16.52 34.10 13.27
CA LEU A 90 17.20 33.12 12.41
C LEU A 90 16.83 31.70 12.81
N ARG A 91 16.78 31.40 14.10
CA ARG A 91 16.38 30.08 14.60
C ARG A 91 14.93 29.75 14.22
N VAL A 92 14.00 30.69 14.30
CA VAL A 92 12.61 30.51 13.85
C VAL A 92 12.56 30.17 12.35
N GLN A 93 13.34 30.86 11.52
CA GLN A 93 13.38 30.58 10.08
C GLN A 93 13.88 29.16 9.78
N GLN A 94 14.92 28.71 10.49
CA GLN A 94 15.44 27.35 10.37
C GLN A 94 14.40 26.31 10.78
N LEU A 95 13.77 26.47 11.95
CA LEU A 95 12.73 25.56 12.43
C LEU A 95 11.54 25.51 11.47
N ASN A 96 11.13 26.65 10.90
CA ASN A 96 10.06 26.70 9.90
C ASN A 96 10.44 25.94 8.61
N ALA A 97 11.69 26.05 8.16
CA ALA A 97 12.16 25.29 7.00
C ALA A 97 12.17 23.79 7.29
N GLU A 98 12.57 23.37 8.49
CA GLU A 98 12.51 21.97 8.93
C GLU A 98 11.06 21.44 8.98
N VAL A 99 10.12 22.22 9.52
CA VAL A 99 8.68 21.89 9.50
C VAL A 99 8.20 21.65 8.06
N GLN A 100 8.55 22.54 7.13
CA GLN A 100 8.14 22.41 5.72
C GLN A 100 8.73 21.16 5.08
N SER A 101 10.01 20.89 5.31
CA SER A 101 10.69 19.69 4.80
C SER A 101 10.03 18.40 5.33
N LEU A 102 9.76 18.33 6.63
CA LEU A 102 9.07 17.18 7.23
C LEU A 102 7.65 17.04 6.70
N ASN A 103 6.91 18.12 6.51
CA ASN A 103 5.56 18.06 5.93
C ASN A 103 5.57 17.51 4.50
N GLN A 104 6.53 17.93 3.68
CA GLN A 104 6.72 17.39 2.33
C GLN A 104 7.07 15.90 2.37
N ARG A 105 8.00 15.51 3.27
CA ARG A 105 8.36 14.11 3.46
C ARG A 105 7.18 13.26 3.90
N GLY A 106 6.35 13.76 4.82
CA GLY A 106 5.13 13.09 5.26
C GLY A 106 4.12 12.92 4.13
N ALA A 107 4.00 13.91 3.23
CA ALA A 107 3.15 13.78 2.04
C ALA A 107 3.65 12.70 1.07
N GLN A 108 4.96 12.63 0.83
CA GLN A 108 5.58 11.58 0.02
C GLN A 108 5.34 10.19 0.64
N LEU A 109 5.58 10.02 1.94
CA LEU A 109 5.37 8.74 2.62
C LEU A 109 3.91 8.28 2.57
N ARG A 110 2.93 9.19 2.66
CA ARG A 110 1.51 8.85 2.46
C ARG A 110 1.23 8.35 1.05
N GLN A 111 1.82 8.97 0.02
CA GLN A 111 1.67 8.52 -1.37
C GLN A 111 2.29 7.14 -1.57
N GLU A 112 3.48 6.91 -1.02
CA GLU A 112 4.15 5.61 -1.10
C GLU A 112 3.38 4.51 -0.37
N GLN A 113 2.86 4.81 0.83
CA GLN A 113 2.01 3.87 1.58
C GLN A 113 0.72 3.54 0.80
N ALA A 114 0.10 4.53 0.16
CA ALA A 114 -1.06 4.30 -0.70
C ALA A 114 -0.71 3.44 -1.91
N GLY A 115 0.42 3.70 -2.57
CA GLY A 115 0.93 2.90 -3.69
C GLY A 115 1.22 1.46 -3.28
N TYR A 116 1.89 1.25 -2.13
CA TYR A 116 2.09 -0.06 -1.54
C TYR A 116 0.75 -0.77 -1.27
N ASN A 117 -0.23 -0.10 -0.66
CA ASN A 117 -1.53 -0.70 -0.36
C ASN A 117 -2.30 -1.11 -1.63
N GLN A 118 -2.27 -0.30 -2.68
CA GLN A 118 -2.86 -0.64 -3.98
C GLN A 118 -2.19 -1.87 -4.58
N PHE A 119 -0.85 -1.89 -4.56
CA PHE A 119 -0.07 -2.97 -5.12
C PHE A 119 -0.23 -4.29 -4.32
N ALA A 120 -0.28 -4.21 -2.99
CA ALA A 120 -0.58 -5.33 -2.11
C ALA A 120 -2.00 -5.88 -2.36
N THR A 121 -2.99 -5.00 -2.52
CA THR A 121 -4.38 -5.39 -2.82
C THR A 121 -4.47 -6.13 -4.16
N ALA A 122 -3.87 -5.58 -5.21
CA ALA A 122 -3.84 -6.22 -6.53
C ALA A 122 -3.16 -7.60 -6.49
N THR A 123 -2.06 -7.71 -5.74
CA THR A 123 -1.35 -8.99 -5.56
C THR A 123 -2.19 -9.99 -4.78
N ASN A 124 -2.86 -9.57 -3.71
CA ASN A 124 -3.75 -10.44 -2.93
C ASN A 124 -4.95 -10.93 -3.76
N GLN A 125 -5.53 -10.07 -4.60
CA GLN A 125 -6.61 -10.48 -5.51
C GLN A 125 -6.12 -11.52 -6.52
N ARG A 126 -4.96 -11.29 -7.13
CA ARG A 126 -4.38 -12.20 -8.13
C ARG A 126 -3.91 -13.53 -7.52
N CYS A 127 -3.20 -13.47 -6.40
CA CYS A 127 -2.52 -14.62 -5.83
C CYS A 127 -3.37 -15.36 -4.79
N GLY A 128 -4.26 -14.66 -4.07
CA GLY A 128 -5.14 -15.26 -3.06
C GLY A 128 -6.29 -16.08 -3.64
N THR A 129 -6.59 -15.91 -4.94
CA THR A 129 -7.60 -16.68 -5.66
C THR A 129 -7.02 -17.83 -6.48
N LEU A 130 -5.69 -18.01 -6.47
CA LEU A 130 -5.03 -19.10 -7.19
C LEU A 130 -5.45 -20.46 -6.61
N ARG A 131 -5.90 -21.33 -7.50
CA ARG A 131 -6.11 -22.75 -7.22
C ARG A 131 -5.01 -23.53 -7.91
N TYR A 132 -4.31 -24.39 -7.18
CA TYR A 132 -3.19 -25.17 -7.72
C TYR A 132 -3.29 -26.62 -7.26
N LYS A 133 -2.56 -27.51 -7.97
CA LYS A 133 -2.33 -28.86 -7.46
C LYS A 133 -1.31 -28.79 -6.33
N MET A 134 -1.54 -29.57 -5.27
CA MET A 134 -0.61 -29.63 -4.14
C MET A 134 0.80 -30.05 -4.58
N GLN A 135 0.90 -30.97 -5.55
CA GLN A 135 2.18 -31.44 -6.09
C GLN A 135 3.00 -30.30 -6.74
N ASP A 136 2.33 -29.42 -7.49
CA ASP A 136 2.96 -28.27 -8.12
C ASP A 136 3.43 -27.25 -7.08
N TYR A 137 2.64 -27.00 -6.04
CA TYR A 137 3.05 -26.14 -4.94
C TYR A 137 4.27 -26.68 -4.18
N VAL A 138 4.24 -27.97 -3.79
CA VAL A 138 5.37 -28.61 -3.10
C VAL A 138 6.64 -28.57 -3.96
N ARG A 139 6.50 -28.81 -5.27
CA ARG A 139 7.62 -28.70 -6.21
C ARG A 139 8.24 -27.31 -6.21
N VAL A 140 7.41 -26.27 -6.34
CA VAL A 140 7.86 -24.87 -6.30
C VAL A 140 8.54 -24.54 -4.97
N MET A 141 8.00 -24.99 -3.83
CA MET A 141 8.62 -24.76 -2.53
C MET A 141 9.98 -25.44 -2.39
N ASN A 142 10.14 -26.67 -2.90
CA ASN A 142 11.43 -27.37 -2.91
C ASN A 142 12.45 -26.68 -3.82
N GLU A 143 12.04 -26.21 -5.00
CA GLU A 143 12.89 -25.45 -5.92
C GLU A 143 13.40 -24.16 -5.26
N ARG A 144 12.52 -23.41 -4.59
CA ARG A 144 12.89 -22.19 -3.84
C ARG A 144 13.84 -22.48 -2.69
N ALA A 145 13.60 -23.55 -1.94
CA ALA A 145 14.47 -23.97 -0.84
C ALA A 145 15.86 -24.42 -1.32
N ALA A 146 15.97 -24.96 -2.54
CA ALA A 146 17.24 -25.30 -3.14
C ALA A 146 18.00 -24.06 -3.62
N GLN A 147 17.30 -23.06 -4.17
CA GLN A 147 17.90 -21.79 -4.60
C GLN A 147 18.49 -21.01 -3.42
N GLY A 148 17.76 -20.88 -2.30
CA GLY A 148 18.26 -20.18 -1.11
C GLY A 148 19.40 -20.88 -0.36
N LYS A 149 19.83 -22.07 -0.78
CA LYS A 149 21.04 -22.76 -0.25
C LYS A 149 22.27 -22.57 -1.14
N ALA A 150 22.07 -22.04 -2.35
CA ALA A 150 23.14 -21.83 -3.33
C ALA A 150 23.71 -20.40 -3.27
N GLU A 151 23.04 -19.49 -2.56
CA GLU A 151 23.49 -18.14 -2.21
C GLU A 151 24.20 -18.13 -0.84
#